data_AF-A0A7H0GTI2-F1
#
_entry.id   AF-A0A7H0GTI2-F1
#
_cell.length_a   1.000
_cell.length_b   1.000
_cell.length_c   1.000
_cell.angle_alpha   90.00
_cell.angle_beta   90.00
_cell.angle_gamma   90.00
#
_symmetry.space_group_name_H-M   'P 1'
#
loop_
_entity.id
_entity.type
_entity.pdbx_description
1 polymer ?
#
loop_
_entity_poly.entity_id
_entity_poly.type
_entity_poly.pdbx_seq_one_letter_code
_entity_poly.pdbx_strand_id
1 'polypeptide(L)'
;MASVRTDGVISSTAAYQGVHRWGDDSNEAGNDYTINTWTYGFISAPSESIYTYAYSCDFDQDGVDDLADIDDDNDGLTDLAESFGIDPDVLVNGTPRYLAGSFMVPGVGGFRDVNGDGINDLFDLDLDGTPNHQDADSDGDGITDALEANNYAQPAQYQPGAGRIGGAVDVHGMPVAAQLSAGSRQTIFANADADNDGVRNMLDLDSDNDGILDNREAQTTAAYRAPSGLDFDHDGLDNAYDSAPGIDAATGKAAVAGTEISAATLADSDLDNVADLLDLNADNDALADWEEGFDDNHNNSSLDDLLARGAKFAAANPSKAAYYAAVGNAPAWLEDADGDEIPNFLDPGNAHYHDDNANGLVDIFDAAYGGTPSKAPRRDPAQADADFRFVPQPVKIAAPEKGPAPAAPAPLPVVLIDFQAHAAGRDALLSWATAQEQTNARFDVERSLDGQEFTVIGQRLGSGTTTQRQAYDFRDKNVGATPGTVYYRLRQVDTDDKVTLSEVKPVTFITQPAALLTLYPNPANEYTTIDLSGLPQVSYTIEIHGADGRMLARFEAAGGAPFRLTTATYPVGTYMIRVANRNFHQLLKLVKN
;
A
#
# COMPACT_ATOMS: atom_id res chain seq x y z
N MET A 1 -20.88 47.80 -37.00
CA MET A 1 -20.48 46.68 -37.87
C MET A 1 -19.01 46.38 -37.61
N ALA A 2 -18.71 45.13 -37.24
CA ALA A 2 -17.40 44.44 -37.16
C ALA A 2 -16.32 45.05 -36.23
N SER A 3 -15.47 44.32 -35.50
CA SER A 3 -15.36 42.90 -35.09
C SER A 3 -14.35 42.83 -33.93
N VAL A 4 -14.43 41.73 -33.18
CA VAL A 4 -13.66 41.27 -31.99
C VAL A 4 -12.13 41.25 -32.13
N ARG A 5 -11.40 41.59 -31.04
CA ARG A 5 -10.57 40.67 -30.23
C ARG A 5 -10.82 40.97 -28.75
N THR A 6 -11.00 39.95 -27.93
CA THR A 6 -11.55 40.02 -26.55
C THR A 6 -10.50 39.91 -25.45
N ASP A 7 -9.23 39.95 -25.79
CA ASP A 7 -8.10 39.90 -24.86
C ASP A 7 -7.48 41.30 -24.72
N GLY A 8 -7.79 42.03 -23.63
CA GLY A 8 -7.12 43.31 -23.39
C GLY A 8 -7.46 44.03 -22.10
N VAL A 9 -6.56 43.96 -21.11
CA VAL A 9 -6.32 45.01 -20.08
C VAL A 9 -4.83 45.10 -19.71
N ILE A 10 -4.37 46.30 -19.35
CA ILE A 10 -2.99 46.86 -19.24
C ILE A 10 -2.74 47.46 -17.82
N SER A 11 -1.46 47.55 -17.37
CA SER A 11 -0.81 48.52 -16.39
C SER A 11 -0.37 47.97 -15.02
N SER A 12 0.71 48.39 -14.30
CA SER A 12 2.03 49.05 -14.55
C SER A 12 2.80 49.23 -13.20
N THR A 13 4.13 48.96 -13.15
CA THR A 13 5.23 49.47 -12.24
C THR A 13 5.18 49.23 -10.70
N ALA A 14 6.26 48.89 -9.93
CA ALA A 14 7.71 49.12 -10.05
C ALA A 14 8.64 48.22 -9.15
N ALA A 15 9.88 48.00 -9.64
CA ALA A 15 11.22 47.87 -9.00
C ALA A 15 11.68 46.60 -8.22
N TYR A 16 12.71 45.88 -8.74
CA TYR A 16 14.09 45.71 -8.20
C TYR A 16 14.98 44.88 -9.17
N GLN A 17 16.32 44.98 -9.01
CA GLN A 17 17.36 44.57 -9.97
C GLN A 17 18.10 43.26 -9.59
N GLY A 18 18.46 42.46 -10.60
CA GLY A 18 19.54 41.45 -10.60
C GLY A 18 19.35 40.39 -11.71
N VAL A 19 20.22 40.37 -12.74
CA VAL A 19 20.12 39.42 -13.89
C VAL A 19 21.49 38.76 -14.14
N HIS A 20 21.55 37.42 -14.13
CA HIS A 20 22.70 36.60 -14.58
C HIS A 20 22.60 36.25 -16.08
N ARG A 21 23.74 36.01 -16.74
CA ARG A 21 23.86 35.53 -18.14
C ARG A 21 24.54 34.16 -18.17
N TRP A 22 24.03 33.24 -18.99
CA TRP A 22 24.55 31.87 -19.16
C TRP A 22 25.83 31.85 -20.03
N GLY A 23 26.93 31.28 -19.50
CA GLY A 23 28.20 31.07 -20.19
C GLY A 23 29.49 31.54 -19.48
N ASP A 24 29.41 32.11 -18.27
CA ASP A 24 30.61 32.50 -17.49
C ASP A 24 30.82 31.58 -16.28
N ASP A 25 32.06 31.10 -16.11
CA ASP A 25 32.55 30.29 -14.98
C ASP A 25 32.55 31.07 -13.65
N SER A 26 31.37 31.38 -13.09
CA SER A 26 31.26 32.07 -11.80
C SER A 26 30.40 31.29 -10.80
N ASN A 27 30.92 31.20 -9.57
CA ASN A 27 30.48 30.38 -8.45
C ASN A 27 29.65 31.14 -7.42
N GLU A 28 28.66 31.94 -7.85
CA GLU A 28 27.80 32.70 -6.94
C GLU A 28 26.32 32.40 -7.19
N ALA A 29 25.60 32.12 -6.10
CA ALA A 29 24.21 31.68 -6.04
C ALA A 29 23.24 32.66 -6.72
N GLY A 30 22.49 32.18 -7.71
CA GLY A 30 21.30 32.86 -8.24
C GLY A 30 20.11 32.65 -7.29
N ASN A 31 19.29 33.68 -7.11
CA ASN A 31 18.09 33.66 -6.29
C ASN A 31 16.81 33.42 -7.12
N ASP A 32 15.87 32.71 -6.49
CA ASP A 32 14.59 32.18 -6.98
C ASP A 32 13.75 33.17 -7.84
N TYR A 33 13.07 32.67 -8.89
CA TYR A 33 11.95 33.28 -9.65
C TYR A 33 12.16 33.95 -11.03
N THR A 34 12.93 33.40 -11.99
CA THR A 34 12.70 33.77 -13.41
C THR A 34 13.03 32.66 -14.41
N ILE A 35 12.01 32.15 -15.12
CA ILE A 35 12.17 31.35 -16.34
C ILE A 35 12.24 32.30 -17.55
N ASN A 36 13.21 32.09 -18.44
CA ASN A 36 13.50 32.91 -19.62
C ASN A 36 13.16 32.15 -20.93
N THR A 37 12.00 32.40 -21.53
CA THR A 37 11.70 31.89 -22.89
C THR A 37 12.36 32.76 -23.97
N TRP A 38 13.13 32.14 -24.87
CA TRP A 38 13.70 32.80 -26.05
C TRP A 38 12.83 32.51 -27.29
N THR A 39 12.24 33.54 -27.88
CA THR A 39 11.98 33.56 -29.34
C THR A 39 12.44 34.88 -29.96
N TYR A 40 13.08 34.77 -31.11
CA TYR A 40 13.79 35.81 -31.86
C TYR A 40 12.85 36.93 -32.39
N GLY A 41 13.26 38.20 -32.21
CA GLY A 41 13.06 39.23 -33.26
C GLY A 41 12.33 40.54 -32.89
N PHE A 42 13.10 41.63 -32.91
CA PHE A 42 12.78 43.02 -33.34
C PHE A 42 12.02 44.02 -32.43
N ILE A 43 12.76 45.10 -32.14
CA ILE A 43 12.43 46.54 -32.07
C ILE A 43 11.56 47.02 -30.88
N SER A 44 12.26 47.76 -30.00
CA SER A 44 11.81 48.62 -28.91
C SER A 44 10.36 49.14 -28.99
N ALA A 45 9.56 48.80 -27.98
CA ALA A 45 8.30 49.47 -27.67
C ALA A 45 8.43 50.30 -26.36
N PRO A 46 7.89 51.53 -26.32
CA PRO A 46 8.00 52.44 -25.18
C PRO A 46 6.88 52.18 -24.16
N SER A 47 6.91 51.02 -23.51
CA SER A 47 6.25 50.73 -22.23
C SER A 47 6.47 49.25 -21.91
N GLU A 48 7.25 48.93 -20.88
CA GLU A 48 7.29 47.58 -20.32
C GLU A 48 5.92 47.26 -19.74
N SER A 49 5.21 46.31 -20.36
CA SER A 49 4.15 45.56 -19.70
C SER A 49 4.83 44.47 -18.88
N ILE A 50 4.80 44.59 -17.55
CA ILE A 50 5.13 43.47 -16.67
C ILE A 50 3.92 42.53 -16.74
N TYR A 51 4.14 41.32 -17.25
CA TYR A 51 3.19 40.22 -17.14
C TYR A 51 3.49 39.52 -15.81
N THR A 52 2.64 39.71 -14.81
CA THR A 52 2.58 38.77 -13.69
C THR A 52 1.84 37.55 -14.23
N TYR A 53 2.56 36.50 -14.56
CA TYR A 53 1.93 35.19 -14.73
C TYR A 53 1.37 34.83 -13.34
N ALA A 54 0.06 34.62 -13.24
CA ALA A 54 -0.44 33.79 -12.18
C ALA A 54 0.19 32.41 -12.45
N TYR A 55 0.83 31.86 -11.43
CA TYR A 55 1.17 30.44 -11.38
C TYR A 55 -0.19 29.71 -11.29
N SER A 56 -0.89 29.57 -12.41
CA SER A 56 -1.96 28.56 -12.53
C SER A 56 -1.30 27.41 -13.27
N CYS A 57 -0.48 26.67 -12.51
CA CYS A 57 -0.18 25.30 -12.86
C CYS A 57 -1.42 24.53 -12.38
N ASP A 58 -2.03 23.81 -13.31
CA ASP A 58 -3.29 23.04 -13.22
C ASP A 58 -3.01 21.88 -14.20
N PHE A 59 -2.24 20.90 -13.71
CA PHE A 59 -1.57 19.88 -14.52
C PHE A 59 -2.59 19.01 -15.28
N ASP A 60 -3.62 18.54 -14.58
CA ASP A 60 -4.71 17.74 -15.12
C ASP A 60 -5.85 18.52 -15.79
N GLN A 61 -5.86 19.85 -15.67
CA GLN A 61 -6.84 20.77 -16.26
C GLN A 61 -8.27 20.61 -15.70
N ASP A 62 -8.40 20.23 -14.44
CA ASP A 62 -9.68 20.09 -13.76
C ASP A 62 -10.27 21.43 -13.27
N GLY A 63 -9.43 22.48 -13.24
CA GLY A 63 -9.77 23.83 -12.84
C GLY A 63 -9.47 24.19 -11.37
N VAL A 64 -8.73 23.34 -10.66
CA VAL A 64 -8.03 23.61 -9.40
C VAL A 64 -6.56 23.87 -9.73
N ASP A 65 -5.92 24.81 -9.01
CA ASP A 65 -4.49 25.10 -9.25
C ASP A 65 -3.67 24.11 -8.41
N ASP A 66 -2.59 23.52 -8.93
CA ASP A 66 -1.75 22.47 -8.32
C ASP A 66 -1.46 22.73 -6.82
N LEU A 67 -1.02 23.95 -6.47
CA LEU A 67 -0.75 24.32 -5.06
C LEU A 67 -1.95 24.21 -4.09
N ALA A 68 -3.16 24.07 -4.62
CA ALA A 68 -4.41 23.90 -3.90
C ALA A 68 -5.14 22.59 -4.24
N ASP A 69 -4.69 21.91 -5.29
CA ASP A 69 -5.01 20.53 -5.57
C ASP A 69 -4.39 19.64 -4.50
N ILE A 70 -4.89 18.42 -4.39
CA ILE A 70 -4.30 17.39 -3.54
C ILE A 70 -4.05 16.09 -4.30
N ASP A 71 -4.37 16.07 -5.59
CA ASP A 71 -4.34 14.94 -6.53
C ASP A 71 -4.09 15.54 -7.92
N ASP A 72 -2.85 16.03 -8.11
CA ASP A 72 -2.41 16.90 -9.22
C ASP A 72 -2.60 16.29 -10.62
N ASP A 73 -2.66 14.96 -10.73
CA ASP A 73 -2.78 14.23 -11.98
C ASP A 73 -4.16 13.58 -12.21
N ASN A 74 -5.00 13.56 -11.16
CA ASN A 74 -6.33 12.97 -11.10
C ASN A 74 -6.35 11.43 -11.20
N ASP A 75 -5.33 10.71 -10.74
CA ASP A 75 -5.29 9.24 -10.68
C ASP A 75 -6.06 8.65 -9.48
N GLY A 76 -6.48 9.50 -8.53
CA GLY A 76 -7.26 9.10 -7.36
C GLY A 76 -6.43 8.76 -6.12
N LEU A 77 -5.11 8.94 -6.17
CA LEU A 77 -4.23 9.04 -5.04
C LEU A 77 -4.17 10.50 -4.56
N THR A 78 -3.14 10.87 -3.84
CA THR A 78 -3.02 12.24 -3.34
C THR A 78 -1.54 12.54 -3.33
N ASP A 79 -1.10 13.74 -3.64
CA ASP A 79 0.33 14.07 -3.76
C ASP A 79 1.13 13.64 -2.52
N LEU A 80 0.49 13.67 -1.35
CA LEU A 80 1.05 13.18 -0.08
C LEU A 80 1.34 11.67 -0.07
N ALA A 81 0.45 10.86 -0.64
CA ALA A 81 0.56 9.41 -0.74
C ALA A 81 1.64 9.00 -1.75
N GLU A 82 1.71 9.63 -2.91
CA GLU A 82 2.72 9.37 -3.95
C GLU A 82 4.13 9.86 -3.55
N SER A 83 4.20 10.82 -2.63
CA SER A 83 5.46 11.41 -2.16
C SER A 83 5.90 10.90 -0.78
N PHE A 84 5.70 9.61 -0.47
CA PHE A 84 6.13 8.97 0.79
C PHE A 84 5.68 9.71 2.08
N GLY A 85 4.48 10.30 2.06
CA GLY A 85 3.95 11.08 3.20
C GLY A 85 4.55 12.49 3.33
N ILE A 86 5.24 12.98 2.31
CA ILE A 86 5.84 14.30 2.24
C ILE A 86 5.15 15.11 1.15
N ASP A 87 4.22 15.97 1.55
CA ASP A 87 3.54 16.93 0.66
C ASP A 87 4.56 17.69 -0.23
N PRO A 88 4.53 17.54 -1.57
CA PRO A 88 5.48 18.15 -2.51
C PRO A 88 5.27 19.66 -2.68
N ASP A 89 4.05 20.17 -2.50
CA ASP A 89 3.67 21.57 -2.73
C ASP A 89 3.99 22.52 -1.59
N VAL A 90 4.33 21.99 -0.41
CA VAL A 90 4.78 22.83 0.70
C VAL A 90 6.03 23.61 0.30
N LEU A 91 5.89 24.94 0.26
CA LEU A 91 6.96 25.83 -0.19
C LEU A 91 8.13 25.95 0.83
N VAL A 92 9.35 25.79 0.33
CA VAL A 92 10.63 26.06 1.02
C VAL A 92 11.27 27.28 0.37
N ASN A 93 11.33 28.39 1.11
CA ASN A 93 11.72 29.71 0.58
C ASN A 93 10.90 30.16 -0.65
N GLY A 94 9.69 29.60 -0.78
CA GLY A 94 8.75 29.92 -1.84
C GLY A 94 8.90 29.07 -3.11
N THR A 95 9.74 28.03 -3.08
CA THR A 95 9.84 26.98 -4.10
C THR A 95 9.22 25.69 -3.55
N PRO A 96 8.39 24.94 -4.30
CA PRO A 96 7.88 23.63 -3.88
C PRO A 96 9.01 22.67 -3.45
N ARG A 97 8.73 21.72 -2.54
CA ARG A 97 9.75 20.83 -1.99
C ARG A 97 10.46 20.00 -3.05
N TYR A 98 9.71 19.50 -4.03
CA TYR A 98 10.26 18.67 -5.10
C TYR A 98 11.28 19.42 -5.97
N LEU A 99 11.19 20.76 -6.05
CA LEU A 99 12.14 21.62 -6.77
C LEU A 99 13.14 22.35 -5.84
N ALA A 100 12.98 22.23 -4.52
CA ALA A 100 13.72 23.04 -3.58
C ALA A 100 15.06 22.38 -3.21
N GLY A 101 16.15 22.80 -3.85
CA GLY A 101 17.53 22.37 -3.50
C GLY A 101 17.96 22.60 -2.04
N SER A 102 17.20 23.38 -1.27
CA SER A 102 17.44 23.61 0.17
C SER A 102 16.60 22.72 1.09
N PHE A 103 15.68 21.93 0.53
CA PHE A 103 14.87 20.97 1.26
C PHE A 103 15.74 19.81 1.75
N MET A 104 15.47 19.37 2.98
CA MET A 104 16.14 18.23 3.59
C MET A 104 15.13 17.45 4.42
N VAL A 105 15.15 16.14 4.27
CA VAL A 105 14.33 15.21 5.03
C VAL A 105 15.19 14.59 6.14
N PRO A 106 14.79 14.69 7.41
CA PRO A 106 15.52 14.06 8.51
C PRO A 106 15.62 12.54 8.30
N GLY A 107 16.84 12.02 8.22
CA GLY A 107 17.09 10.57 8.04
C GLY A 107 17.36 10.15 6.60
N VAL A 108 16.73 10.79 5.62
CA VAL A 108 16.92 10.50 4.18
C VAL A 108 18.08 11.32 3.61
N GLY A 109 18.12 12.63 3.85
CA GLY A 109 19.19 13.49 3.34
C GLY A 109 18.72 14.82 2.78
N GLY A 110 19.57 15.45 1.97
CA GLY A 110 19.22 16.64 1.20
C GLY A 110 18.87 16.30 -0.24
N PHE A 111 18.50 17.34 -1.00
CA PHE A 111 18.20 17.26 -2.44
C PHE A 111 19.19 16.38 -3.21
N ARG A 112 18.67 15.35 -3.87
CA ARG A 112 19.37 14.43 -4.77
C ARG A 112 18.73 14.57 -6.14
N ASP A 113 19.56 14.67 -7.16
CA ASP A 113 19.14 14.89 -8.56
C ASP A 113 20.17 14.14 -9.41
N VAL A 114 19.92 12.86 -9.64
CA VAL A 114 20.87 11.96 -10.32
C VAL A 114 20.82 12.14 -11.83
N ASN A 115 19.63 12.35 -12.40
CA ASN A 115 19.41 12.51 -13.83
C ASN A 115 19.70 13.95 -14.33
N GLY A 116 19.74 14.93 -13.43
CA GLY A 116 20.11 16.32 -13.70
C GLY A 116 18.98 17.18 -14.26
N ASP A 117 17.73 16.83 -14.02
CA ASP A 117 16.54 17.54 -14.52
C ASP A 117 16.08 18.68 -13.60
N GLY A 118 16.56 18.72 -12.36
CA GLY A 118 16.22 19.71 -11.35
C GLY A 118 15.02 19.36 -10.48
N ILE A 119 14.51 18.13 -10.56
CA ILE A 119 13.57 17.51 -9.62
C ILE A 119 14.41 16.72 -8.60
N ASN A 120 13.90 16.65 -7.38
CA ASN A 120 14.52 15.85 -6.33
C ASN A 120 14.08 14.40 -6.50
N ASP A 121 15.00 13.45 -6.67
CA ASP A 121 14.77 12.00 -6.85
C ASP A 121 13.86 11.35 -5.77
N LEU A 122 13.56 12.04 -4.67
CA LEU A 122 12.58 11.58 -3.68
C LEU A 122 11.12 11.71 -4.18
N PHE A 123 10.92 12.54 -5.20
CA PHE A 123 9.62 12.90 -5.78
C PHE A 123 9.58 12.57 -7.28
N ASP A 124 10.57 11.84 -7.79
CA ASP A 124 10.70 11.38 -9.17
C ASP A 124 11.48 10.06 -9.05
N LEU A 125 10.74 8.98 -8.82
CA LEU A 125 11.29 7.70 -8.39
C LEU A 125 11.96 6.95 -9.56
N ASP A 126 11.35 6.99 -10.74
CA ASP A 126 11.83 6.32 -11.95
C ASP A 126 12.85 7.17 -12.76
N LEU A 127 12.98 8.47 -12.42
CA LEU A 127 13.91 9.44 -12.99
C LEU A 127 13.60 9.83 -14.44
N ASP A 128 12.33 9.81 -14.85
CA ASP A 128 11.87 10.22 -16.18
C ASP A 128 11.70 11.75 -16.33
N GLY A 129 11.67 12.47 -15.21
CA GLY A 129 11.49 13.92 -15.12
C GLY A 129 10.05 14.40 -14.95
N THR A 130 9.14 13.49 -14.70
CA THR A 130 7.77 13.68 -14.24
C THR A 130 7.74 13.38 -12.74
N PRO A 131 7.43 14.35 -11.87
CA PRO A 131 7.37 14.05 -10.45
C PRO A 131 6.21 13.11 -10.10
N ASN A 132 6.35 12.19 -9.14
CA ASN A 132 5.34 11.18 -8.76
C ASN A 132 3.90 11.73 -8.68
N HIS A 133 3.66 12.84 -7.97
CA HIS A 133 2.33 13.49 -7.88
C HIS A 133 1.72 14.00 -9.22
N GLN A 134 2.49 13.93 -10.31
CA GLN A 134 2.12 14.33 -11.66
C GLN A 134 2.30 13.16 -12.65
N ASP A 135 2.62 11.98 -12.13
CA ASP A 135 3.02 10.80 -12.87
C ASP A 135 1.94 9.71 -12.75
N ALA A 136 1.55 9.13 -13.88
CA ALA A 136 0.53 8.08 -13.92
C ALA A 136 1.07 6.67 -13.57
N ASP A 137 2.39 6.50 -13.47
CA ASP A 137 3.17 5.25 -13.32
C ASP A 137 4.49 5.58 -12.58
N SER A 138 4.38 5.97 -11.30
CA SER A 138 5.43 6.64 -10.52
C SER A 138 6.75 5.85 -10.39
N ASP A 139 6.71 4.52 -10.42
CA ASP A 139 7.91 3.67 -10.40
C ASP A 139 8.38 3.22 -11.79
N GLY A 140 7.63 3.58 -12.84
CA GLY A 140 7.97 3.37 -14.25
C GLY A 140 7.96 1.90 -14.66
N ASP A 141 7.19 1.07 -13.96
CA ASP A 141 7.09 -0.35 -14.22
C ASP A 141 6.08 -0.66 -15.35
N GLY A 142 5.21 0.28 -15.74
CA GLY A 142 4.22 0.13 -16.81
C GLY A 142 2.83 -0.29 -16.34
N ILE A 143 2.61 -0.41 -15.03
CA ILE A 143 1.32 -0.58 -14.36
C ILE A 143 1.01 0.74 -13.67
N THR A 144 -0.15 1.33 -13.97
CA THR A 144 -0.45 2.68 -13.47
C THR A 144 -0.76 2.68 -11.97
N ASP A 145 -0.37 3.74 -11.26
CA ASP A 145 -0.56 3.92 -9.82
C ASP A 145 -2.01 3.66 -9.36
N ALA A 146 -2.99 4.22 -10.09
CA ALA A 146 -4.41 4.04 -9.81
C ALA A 146 -4.87 2.57 -9.82
N LEU A 147 -4.23 1.73 -10.64
CA LEU A 147 -4.53 0.30 -10.73
C LEU A 147 -3.95 -0.43 -9.53
N GLU A 148 -2.68 -0.21 -9.23
CA GLU A 148 -1.92 -0.85 -8.16
C GLU A 148 -2.50 -0.49 -6.78
N ALA A 149 -2.72 0.81 -6.56
CA ALA A 149 -3.34 1.31 -5.34
C ALA A 149 -4.73 0.71 -5.09
N ASN A 150 -5.44 0.32 -6.14
CA ASN A 150 -6.75 -0.32 -6.07
C ASN A 150 -6.68 -1.87 -6.06
N ASN A 151 -5.57 -2.45 -5.59
CA ASN A 151 -5.29 -3.90 -5.59
C ASN A 151 -5.43 -4.50 -6.99
N TYR A 152 -4.83 -3.83 -7.97
CA TYR A 152 -4.78 -4.27 -9.36
C TYR A 152 -6.16 -4.49 -10.01
N ALA A 153 -7.21 -3.91 -9.41
CA ALA A 153 -8.56 -3.91 -9.94
C ALA A 153 -8.85 -2.56 -10.60
N GLN A 154 -9.48 -2.58 -11.78
CA GLN A 154 -9.79 -1.35 -12.50
C GLN A 154 -10.72 -0.42 -11.67
N PRO A 155 -10.31 0.83 -11.38
CA PRO A 155 -11.14 1.78 -10.66
C PRO A 155 -12.39 2.23 -11.42
N ALA A 156 -13.34 2.82 -10.70
CA ALA A 156 -14.52 3.43 -11.31
C ALA A 156 -14.14 4.70 -12.08
N GLN A 157 -14.60 4.83 -13.33
CA GLN A 157 -14.28 5.96 -14.23
C GLN A 157 -12.81 6.08 -14.64
N TYR A 158 -12.02 5.03 -14.41
CA TYR A 158 -10.68 4.88 -14.93
C TYR A 158 -10.63 5.11 -16.45
N GLN A 159 -9.61 5.83 -16.92
CA GLN A 159 -9.35 6.18 -18.30
C GLN A 159 -8.15 5.35 -18.80
N PRO A 160 -8.39 4.22 -19.49
CA PRO A 160 -7.33 3.35 -19.98
C PRO A 160 -6.34 4.10 -20.88
N GLY A 161 -5.05 3.81 -20.70
CA GLY A 161 -3.93 4.49 -21.36
C GLY A 161 -3.83 5.98 -21.03
N ALA A 162 -4.16 6.34 -19.80
CA ALA A 162 -3.81 7.63 -19.21
C ALA A 162 -3.59 7.51 -17.70
N GLY A 163 -3.79 6.34 -17.08
CA GLY A 163 -3.75 6.13 -15.61
C GLY A 163 -4.82 6.83 -14.78
N ARG A 164 -5.56 7.78 -15.36
CA ARG A 164 -6.38 8.74 -14.59
C ARG A 164 -7.83 8.34 -14.34
N ILE A 165 -8.44 8.99 -13.36
CA ILE A 165 -9.86 8.87 -12.99
C ILE A 165 -10.65 10.04 -13.56
N GLY A 166 -11.44 9.79 -14.60
CA GLY A 166 -12.28 10.82 -15.19
C GLY A 166 -13.49 11.17 -14.32
N GLY A 167 -14.00 12.39 -14.46
CA GLY A 167 -15.26 12.76 -13.81
C GLY A 167 -15.34 14.22 -13.40
N ALA A 168 -16.08 14.46 -12.32
CA ALA A 168 -16.03 15.73 -11.62
C ALA A 168 -15.12 15.56 -10.42
N VAL A 169 -14.39 16.63 -10.12
CA VAL A 169 -13.53 16.76 -8.94
C VAL A 169 -14.24 17.55 -7.86
N ASP A 170 -13.70 17.50 -6.64
CA ASP A 170 -14.23 18.32 -5.55
C ASP A 170 -13.56 19.69 -5.43
N VAL A 171 -13.59 20.31 -4.25
CA VAL A 171 -13.00 21.65 -4.03
C VAL A 171 -11.48 21.59 -3.78
N HIS A 172 -10.94 20.38 -3.71
CA HIS A 172 -9.54 20.08 -3.51
C HIS A 172 -8.94 19.35 -4.72
N GLY A 173 -9.63 19.29 -5.87
CA GLY A 173 -9.11 18.66 -7.10
C GLY A 173 -9.19 17.12 -7.15
N MET A 174 -9.31 16.44 -6.02
CA MET A 174 -9.52 14.98 -6.02
C MET A 174 -10.79 14.50 -6.78
N PRO A 175 -10.71 13.44 -7.63
CA PRO A 175 -11.83 12.82 -8.31
C PRO A 175 -12.91 12.34 -7.34
N VAL A 176 -14.17 12.70 -7.62
CA VAL A 176 -15.31 12.24 -6.83
C VAL A 176 -15.46 10.70 -6.83
N ALA A 177 -14.97 10.04 -7.87
CA ALA A 177 -15.02 8.58 -7.98
C ALA A 177 -13.98 7.85 -7.12
N ALA A 178 -12.89 8.53 -6.73
CA ALA A 178 -11.79 7.97 -5.97
C ALA A 178 -11.81 8.35 -4.48
N GLN A 179 -12.66 9.28 -4.04
CA GLN A 179 -12.67 9.72 -2.64
C GLN A 179 -13.63 8.96 -1.70
N LEU A 180 -13.21 8.79 -0.44
CA LEU A 180 -14.00 8.12 0.60
C LEU A 180 -15.34 8.80 0.88
N SER A 181 -15.34 10.13 0.89
CA SER A 181 -16.56 10.95 0.91
C SER A 181 -16.23 12.38 0.46
N ALA A 182 -17.19 13.07 -0.18
CA ALA A 182 -17.01 14.43 -0.72
C ALA A 182 -16.22 15.39 0.21
N GLY A 183 -15.05 15.88 -0.26
CA GLY A 183 -14.17 16.79 0.47
C GLY A 183 -13.37 16.13 1.59
N SER A 184 -13.28 14.80 1.63
CA SER A 184 -12.57 14.08 2.71
C SER A 184 -11.06 14.18 2.63
N ARG A 185 -10.50 14.42 1.43
CA ARG A 185 -9.06 14.35 1.17
C ARG A 185 -8.47 12.97 1.46
N GLN A 186 -9.24 11.93 1.17
CA GLN A 186 -8.89 10.55 1.42
C GLN A 186 -9.38 9.69 0.28
N THR A 187 -8.49 8.87 -0.27
CA THR A 187 -8.82 7.89 -1.31
C THR A 187 -9.65 6.71 -0.76
N ILE A 188 -10.41 6.05 -1.63
CA ILE A 188 -11.04 4.74 -1.39
C ILE A 188 -10.09 3.59 -1.68
N PHE A 189 -8.99 3.85 -2.38
CA PHE A 189 -8.01 2.85 -2.72
C PHE A 189 -7.35 2.31 -1.46
N ALA A 190 -7.03 1.02 -1.49
CA ALA A 190 -6.42 0.36 -0.34
C ALA A 190 -5.00 0.88 -0.13
N ASN A 191 -4.32 1.16 -1.26
CA ASN A 191 -2.93 1.54 -1.34
C ASN A 191 -2.13 0.49 -0.55
N ALA A 192 -2.06 -0.71 -1.11
CA ALA A 192 -1.48 -1.86 -0.45
C ALA A 192 0.05 -1.75 -0.38
N ASP A 193 0.61 -2.58 0.49
CA ASP A 193 2.03 -2.80 0.70
C ASP A 193 2.09 -4.33 0.85
N ALA A 194 2.35 -5.02 -0.26
CA ALA A 194 2.11 -6.46 -0.37
C ALA A 194 3.14 -7.25 0.44
N ASP A 195 4.41 -6.90 0.35
CA ASP A 195 5.50 -7.54 1.09
C ASP A 195 5.75 -6.95 2.50
N ASN A 196 5.20 -5.76 2.80
CA ASN A 196 5.33 -5.04 4.08
C ASN A 196 6.74 -4.46 4.34
N ASP A 197 7.50 -4.13 3.30
CA ASP A 197 8.79 -3.45 3.43
C ASP A 197 8.66 -1.94 3.73
N GLY A 198 7.45 -1.38 3.54
CA GLY A 198 7.11 0.01 3.80
C GLY A 198 7.12 0.91 2.55
N VAL A 199 7.43 0.35 1.39
CA VAL A 199 7.13 0.88 0.06
C VAL A 199 5.70 0.46 -0.29
N ARG A 200 5.01 1.25 -1.11
CA ARG A 200 3.64 0.92 -1.54
C ARG A 200 3.75 0.35 -2.92
N ASN A 201 2.85 -0.57 -3.27
CA ASN A 201 2.87 -1.23 -4.57
C ASN A 201 3.03 -0.24 -5.74
N MET A 202 2.38 0.93 -5.71
CA MET A 202 2.53 1.95 -6.76
C MET A 202 3.86 2.73 -6.79
N LEU A 203 4.81 2.33 -5.94
CA LEU A 203 6.14 2.92 -5.79
C LEU A 203 7.18 1.79 -5.69
N ASP A 204 6.80 0.57 -6.06
CA ASP A 204 7.51 -0.67 -5.77
C ASP A 204 7.67 -1.49 -7.05
N LEU A 205 8.92 -1.60 -7.51
CA LEU A 205 9.25 -2.33 -8.73
C LEU A 205 9.03 -3.85 -8.64
N ASP A 206 8.87 -4.40 -7.43
CA ASP A 206 8.83 -5.84 -7.11
C ASP A 206 7.93 -6.06 -5.88
N SER A 207 6.61 -5.92 -6.09
CA SER A 207 5.60 -5.76 -5.02
C SER A 207 5.51 -6.92 -4.02
N ASP A 208 5.84 -8.14 -4.41
CA ASP A 208 5.90 -9.30 -3.51
C ASP A 208 7.33 -9.67 -3.11
N ASN A 209 8.32 -8.94 -3.64
CA ASN A 209 9.72 -8.96 -3.25
C ASN A 209 10.31 -10.38 -3.33
N ASP A 210 10.02 -11.03 -4.44
CA ASP A 210 10.58 -12.32 -4.81
C ASP A 210 11.87 -12.16 -5.66
N GLY A 211 12.16 -10.93 -6.10
CA GLY A 211 13.32 -10.52 -6.89
C GLY A 211 13.05 -10.36 -8.38
N ILE A 212 11.86 -10.72 -8.84
CA ILE A 212 11.43 -10.55 -10.22
C ILE A 212 10.95 -9.08 -10.34
N LEU A 213 10.01 -8.73 -11.19
CA LEU A 213 9.66 -7.32 -11.43
C LEU A 213 8.21 -7.35 -11.87
N ASP A 214 7.40 -6.47 -11.31
CA ASP A 214 5.96 -6.40 -11.55
C ASP A 214 5.66 -6.35 -13.06
N ASN A 215 6.33 -5.47 -13.81
CA ASN A 215 6.27 -5.41 -15.28
C ASN A 215 6.36 -6.76 -15.99
N ARG A 216 7.25 -7.62 -15.48
CA ARG A 216 7.60 -8.91 -16.07
C ARG A 216 6.57 -9.97 -15.70
N GLU A 217 6.08 -9.96 -14.47
CA GLU A 217 5.12 -10.94 -13.95
C GLU A 217 3.70 -10.62 -14.35
N ALA A 218 3.35 -9.34 -14.41
CA ALA A 218 2.06 -8.85 -14.88
C ALA A 218 1.74 -9.28 -16.33
N GLN A 219 2.72 -9.79 -17.08
CA GLN A 219 2.58 -10.16 -18.48
C GLN A 219 2.96 -11.62 -18.75
N THR A 220 2.10 -12.33 -19.50
CA THR A 220 2.49 -13.63 -20.08
C THR A 220 3.72 -13.50 -21.01
N THR A 221 4.60 -14.50 -21.09
CA THR A 221 5.81 -14.44 -21.95
C THR A 221 5.48 -14.30 -23.42
N ALA A 222 4.33 -14.83 -23.85
CA ALA A 222 3.89 -14.68 -25.23
C ALA A 222 3.55 -13.21 -25.57
N ALA A 223 3.07 -12.47 -24.58
CA ALA A 223 2.64 -11.08 -24.69
C ALA A 223 3.67 -10.06 -24.16
N TYR A 224 4.70 -10.50 -23.42
CA TYR A 224 5.66 -9.65 -22.75
C TYR A 224 6.24 -8.57 -23.67
N ARG A 225 6.12 -7.34 -23.19
CA ARG A 225 6.70 -6.13 -23.75
C ARG A 225 7.57 -5.53 -22.67
N ALA A 226 8.83 -5.31 -23.01
CA ALA A 226 9.72 -4.52 -22.17
C ALA A 226 9.43 -3.02 -22.36
N PRO A 227 9.74 -2.19 -21.35
CA PRO A 227 9.63 -0.74 -21.45
C PRO A 227 10.44 -0.23 -22.64
N SER A 228 9.94 0.81 -23.31
CA SER A 228 10.62 1.41 -24.45
C SER A 228 11.72 2.41 -24.04
N GLY A 229 11.65 2.91 -22.79
CA GLY A 229 12.46 4.00 -22.26
C GLY A 229 12.09 5.34 -22.89
N LEU A 230 10.83 5.49 -23.31
CA LEU A 230 10.34 6.69 -23.99
C LEU A 230 8.92 7.00 -23.48
N ASP A 231 8.72 8.23 -23.07
CA ASP A 231 7.42 8.88 -22.92
C ASP A 231 7.46 10.16 -23.77
N PHE A 232 6.48 10.35 -24.65
CA PHE A 232 6.42 11.52 -25.54
C PHE A 232 5.42 12.58 -25.08
N ASP A 233 4.45 12.22 -24.26
CA ASP A 233 3.43 13.10 -23.67
C ASP A 233 3.99 13.80 -22.45
N HIS A 234 4.93 13.14 -21.76
CA HIS A 234 5.32 13.46 -20.39
C HIS A 234 4.10 13.34 -19.48
N ASP A 235 3.39 12.23 -19.60
CA ASP A 235 2.30 11.84 -18.69
C ASP A 235 2.69 10.72 -17.73
N GLY A 236 3.96 10.29 -17.76
CA GLY A 236 4.55 9.30 -16.86
C GLY A 236 4.50 7.87 -17.39
N LEU A 237 3.59 7.58 -18.32
CA LEU A 237 3.40 6.21 -18.81
C LEU A 237 4.29 5.91 -20.02
N ASP A 238 5.15 4.88 -19.95
CA ASP A 238 6.01 4.52 -21.08
C ASP A 238 5.18 4.17 -22.34
N ASN A 239 5.64 4.67 -23.49
CA ASN A 239 4.98 4.49 -24.79
C ASN A 239 4.67 3.01 -25.16
N ALA A 240 5.37 2.04 -24.57
CA ALA A 240 5.10 0.62 -24.74
C ALA A 240 3.75 0.19 -24.15
N TYR A 241 3.31 0.89 -23.10
CA TYR A 241 2.10 0.64 -22.31
C TYR A 241 1.05 1.71 -22.56
N ASP A 242 1.44 2.91 -23.00
CA ASP A 242 0.47 3.97 -23.29
C ASP A 242 -0.31 3.74 -24.61
N SER A 243 -1.63 3.81 -24.53
CA SER A 243 -2.53 3.76 -25.69
C SER A 243 -2.59 5.07 -26.48
N ALA A 244 -2.18 6.18 -25.88
CA ALA A 244 -2.21 7.52 -26.44
C ALA A 244 -0.86 8.29 -26.38
N PRO A 245 0.27 7.69 -26.85
CA PRO A 245 1.68 8.09 -26.57
C PRO A 245 2.16 9.36 -27.29
N GLY A 246 1.27 10.32 -27.43
CA GLY A 246 1.62 11.65 -27.89
C GLY A 246 2.40 11.72 -29.20
N ILE A 247 3.26 12.72 -29.25
CA ILE A 247 4.08 13.05 -30.41
C ILE A 247 5.47 13.42 -29.91
N ASP A 248 6.50 12.77 -30.46
CA ASP A 248 7.89 13.15 -30.25
C ASP A 248 8.07 14.63 -30.59
N ALA A 249 8.32 15.46 -29.56
CA ALA A 249 8.48 16.90 -29.73
C ALA A 249 9.65 17.27 -30.65
N ALA A 250 10.70 16.43 -30.72
CA ALA A 250 11.88 16.67 -31.54
C ALA A 250 11.65 16.34 -33.03
N THR A 251 10.88 15.29 -33.33
CA THR A 251 10.66 14.84 -34.72
C THR A 251 9.28 15.14 -35.28
N GLY A 252 8.32 15.48 -34.43
CA GLY A 252 6.91 15.69 -34.78
C GLY A 252 6.20 14.41 -35.22
N LYS A 253 6.72 13.24 -34.85
CA LYS A 253 6.14 11.94 -35.20
C LYS A 253 5.32 11.42 -34.03
N ALA A 254 4.09 11.01 -34.31
CA ALA A 254 3.31 10.25 -33.35
C ALA A 254 3.99 8.91 -33.06
N ALA A 255 4.03 8.52 -31.78
CA ALA A 255 4.40 7.17 -31.39
C ALA A 255 3.37 6.16 -31.90
N VAL A 256 3.77 4.90 -31.91
CA VAL A 256 2.83 3.80 -32.13
C VAL A 256 2.17 3.54 -30.79
N ALA A 257 0.83 3.56 -30.76
CA ALA A 257 0.07 3.19 -29.57
C ALA A 257 0.57 1.86 -28.98
N GLY A 258 0.96 1.92 -27.72
CA GLY A 258 1.33 0.83 -26.86
C GLY A 258 0.14 -0.04 -26.46
N THR A 259 0.33 -0.86 -25.45
CA THR A 259 -0.73 -1.70 -24.88
C THR A 259 -0.55 -1.77 -23.38
N GLU A 260 -1.49 -1.12 -22.71
CA GLU A 260 -1.57 -1.03 -21.26
C GLU A 260 -1.58 -2.42 -20.60
N ILE A 261 -0.87 -2.50 -19.47
CA ILE A 261 -0.98 -3.61 -18.52
C ILE A 261 -2.22 -3.36 -17.66
N SER A 262 -3.38 -3.81 -18.16
CA SER A 262 -4.67 -3.57 -17.49
C SER A 262 -5.04 -4.70 -16.52
N ALA A 263 -5.94 -4.42 -15.57
CA ALA A 263 -6.60 -5.42 -14.70
C ALA A 263 -7.11 -6.68 -15.44
N ALA A 264 -7.52 -6.54 -16.70
CA ALA A 264 -8.07 -7.64 -17.50
C ALA A 264 -7.00 -8.50 -18.18
N THR A 265 -5.75 -8.05 -18.16
CA THR A 265 -4.62 -8.65 -18.88
C THR A 265 -3.49 -9.09 -17.98
N LEU A 266 -3.56 -8.79 -16.68
CA LEU A 266 -2.64 -9.32 -15.67
C LEU A 266 -2.57 -10.84 -15.79
N ALA A 267 -1.35 -11.36 -15.72
CA ALA A 267 -1.15 -12.80 -15.68
C ALA A 267 -1.61 -13.33 -14.31
N ASP A 268 -2.25 -14.49 -14.34
CA ASP A 268 -2.75 -15.27 -13.21
C ASP A 268 -2.67 -16.72 -13.69
N SER A 269 -1.60 -17.39 -13.30
CA SER A 269 -1.12 -18.56 -14.02
C SER A 269 -1.63 -19.87 -13.43
N ASP A 270 -1.89 -19.89 -12.13
CA ASP A 270 -2.57 -20.99 -11.46
C ASP A 270 -4.12 -20.82 -11.40
N LEU A 271 -4.63 -19.62 -11.76
CA LEU A 271 -6.03 -19.23 -11.83
C LEU A 271 -6.72 -19.16 -10.46
N ASP A 272 -5.99 -18.78 -9.41
CA ASP A 272 -6.52 -18.58 -8.07
C ASP A 272 -7.07 -17.16 -7.81
N ASN A 273 -6.93 -16.27 -8.79
CA ASN A 273 -7.29 -14.84 -8.78
C ASN A 273 -6.35 -13.95 -7.94
N VAL A 274 -5.14 -14.39 -7.67
CA VAL A 274 -3.98 -13.54 -7.34
C VAL A 274 -3.22 -13.30 -8.65
N ALA A 275 -2.77 -12.07 -8.89
CA ALA A 275 -1.95 -11.78 -10.06
C ALA A 275 -0.55 -12.34 -9.81
N ASP A 276 0.13 -12.81 -10.86
CA ASP A 276 1.46 -13.43 -10.73
C ASP A 276 2.45 -12.53 -9.97
N LEU A 277 2.42 -11.20 -10.16
CA LEU A 277 3.27 -10.21 -9.47
C LEU A 277 3.01 -10.07 -7.95
N LEU A 278 1.98 -10.74 -7.42
CA LEU A 278 1.64 -10.76 -5.99
C LEU A 278 1.70 -12.19 -5.42
N ASP A 279 2.20 -13.14 -6.19
CA ASP A 279 2.17 -14.55 -5.86
C ASP A 279 3.58 -15.15 -5.88
N LEU A 280 4.11 -15.38 -4.68
CA LEU A 280 5.40 -16.04 -4.45
C LEU A 280 5.53 -17.45 -5.08
N ASN A 281 4.42 -18.02 -5.59
CA ASN A 281 4.39 -19.26 -6.36
C ASN A 281 3.29 -19.20 -7.46
N ALA A 282 3.52 -18.41 -8.50
CA ALA A 282 2.51 -18.04 -9.50
C ALA A 282 1.92 -19.21 -10.29
N ASP A 283 2.58 -20.37 -10.35
CA ASP A 283 2.08 -21.55 -11.06
C ASP A 283 1.71 -22.74 -10.16
N ASN A 284 1.92 -22.56 -8.86
CA ASN A 284 1.62 -23.51 -7.80
C ASN A 284 2.25 -24.89 -8.05
N ASP A 285 3.41 -24.89 -8.71
CA ASP A 285 4.32 -26.02 -8.72
C ASP A 285 5.15 -26.02 -7.43
N ALA A 286 5.98 -27.03 -7.18
CA ALA A 286 6.55 -27.18 -5.83
C ALA A 286 7.70 -26.19 -5.52
N LEU A 287 7.99 -25.28 -6.45
CA LEU A 287 9.06 -24.29 -6.38
C LEU A 287 8.43 -22.91 -6.20
N ALA A 288 9.16 -22.01 -5.53
CA ALA A 288 8.77 -20.61 -5.43
C ALA A 288 9.36 -19.83 -6.62
N ASP A 289 8.75 -18.70 -6.95
CA ASP A 289 9.09 -17.93 -8.15
C ASP A 289 10.56 -17.46 -8.14
N TRP A 290 11.09 -17.02 -7.00
CA TRP A 290 12.52 -16.73 -6.84
C TRP A 290 13.44 -17.93 -7.12
N GLU A 291 13.02 -19.17 -6.87
CA GLU A 291 13.85 -20.34 -7.23
C GLU A 291 13.89 -20.53 -8.76
N GLU A 292 12.80 -20.25 -9.44
CA GLU A 292 12.65 -20.49 -10.87
C GLU A 292 13.19 -19.34 -11.72
N GLY A 293 12.90 -18.09 -11.33
CA GLY A 293 13.37 -16.87 -11.99
C GLY A 293 14.88 -16.71 -11.99
N PHE A 294 15.59 -17.41 -11.08
CA PHE A 294 17.04 -17.30 -10.94
C PHE A 294 17.85 -18.57 -11.27
N ASP A 295 17.24 -19.65 -11.77
CA ASP A 295 17.96 -20.80 -12.35
C ASP A 295 18.40 -20.53 -13.81
N ASP A 296 19.35 -19.59 -13.97
CA ASP A 296 19.85 -19.13 -15.27
C ASP A 296 20.37 -20.28 -16.16
N ASN A 297 20.87 -21.34 -15.54
CA ASN A 297 21.53 -22.45 -16.21
C ASN A 297 20.67 -23.72 -16.36
N HIS A 298 19.44 -23.68 -15.84
CA HIS A 298 18.40 -24.70 -15.93
C HIS A 298 18.87 -26.06 -15.37
N ASN A 299 19.51 -26.03 -14.20
CA ASN A 299 19.95 -27.24 -13.51
C ASN A 299 19.01 -27.69 -12.37
N ASN A 300 17.87 -27.02 -12.24
CA ASN A 300 16.89 -27.14 -11.16
C ASN A 300 17.46 -26.68 -9.80
N SER A 301 18.23 -25.60 -9.81
CA SER A 301 18.73 -24.93 -8.61
C SER A 301 19.18 -23.51 -8.91
N SER A 302 18.60 -22.53 -8.22
CA SER A 302 19.04 -21.12 -8.26
C SER A 302 20.32 -20.87 -7.45
N LEU A 303 20.75 -21.82 -6.62
CA LEU A 303 21.81 -21.62 -5.62
C LEU A 303 23.15 -21.17 -6.25
N ASP A 304 23.62 -21.84 -7.31
CA ASP A 304 24.90 -21.48 -7.91
C ASP A 304 24.84 -20.16 -8.69
N ASP A 305 23.67 -19.83 -9.24
CA ASP A 305 23.42 -18.56 -9.93
C ASP A 305 23.30 -17.38 -8.96
N LEU A 306 22.58 -17.53 -7.84
CA LEU A 306 22.50 -16.54 -6.76
C LEU A 306 23.88 -16.28 -6.13
N LEU A 307 24.68 -17.32 -5.89
CA LEU A 307 26.07 -17.17 -5.44
C LEU A 307 26.92 -16.40 -6.46
N ALA A 308 26.72 -16.64 -7.75
CA ALA A 308 27.42 -15.91 -8.80
C ALA A 308 27.00 -14.44 -8.88
N ARG A 309 25.71 -14.14 -8.69
CA ARG A 309 25.16 -12.78 -8.60
C ARG A 309 25.74 -12.03 -7.41
N GLY A 310 25.73 -12.62 -6.21
CA GLY A 310 26.33 -12.02 -5.02
C GLY A 310 27.84 -11.74 -5.18
N ALA A 311 28.58 -12.63 -5.83
CA ALA A 311 29.99 -12.41 -6.15
C ALA A 311 30.20 -11.26 -7.15
N LYS A 312 29.31 -11.12 -8.14
CA LYS A 312 29.34 -10.02 -9.11
C LYS A 312 28.99 -8.68 -8.45
N PHE A 313 27.95 -8.64 -7.62
CA PHE A 313 27.58 -7.47 -6.83
C PHE A 313 28.74 -7.01 -5.95
N ALA A 314 29.38 -7.93 -5.22
CA ALA A 314 30.54 -7.61 -4.38
C ALA A 314 31.73 -7.04 -5.17
N ALA A 315 31.92 -7.48 -6.42
CA ALA A 315 32.94 -6.96 -7.31
C ALA A 315 32.61 -5.55 -7.85
N ALA A 316 31.33 -5.28 -8.12
CA ALA A 316 30.84 -3.97 -8.53
C ALA A 316 30.84 -2.96 -7.36
N ASN A 317 30.56 -3.43 -6.15
CA ASN A 317 30.41 -2.63 -4.94
C ASN A 317 31.36 -3.07 -3.81
N PRO A 318 32.68 -2.78 -3.89
CA PRO A 318 33.64 -3.25 -2.90
C PRO A 318 33.36 -2.82 -1.45
N SER A 319 32.65 -1.70 -1.24
CA SER A 319 32.24 -1.24 0.09
C SER A 319 31.04 -2.01 0.65
N LYS A 320 30.20 -2.59 -0.22
CA LYS A 320 29.02 -3.40 0.13
C LYS A 320 29.26 -4.90 -0.06
N ALA A 321 30.50 -5.33 -0.32
CA ALA A 321 30.84 -6.74 -0.58
C ALA A 321 30.46 -7.73 0.54
N ALA A 322 30.10 -7.24 1.73
CA ALA A 322 29.65 -8.04 2.85
C ALA A 322 28.17 -8.43 2.77
N TYR A 323 27.33 -7.71 2.01
CA TYR A 323 25.88 -7.94 1.89
C TYR A 323 25.59 -9.40 1.50
N TYR A 324 26.20 -9.84 0.38
CA TYR A 324 25.99 -11.18 -0.19
C TYR A 324 27.25 -12.05 -0.16
N ALA A 325 27.96 -12.06 0.97
CA ALA A 325 29.22 -12.78 1.09
C ALA A 325 29.02 -14.31 1.03
N ALA A 326 29.64 -14.97 0.05
CA ALA A 326 29.62 -16.43 -0.11
C ALA A 326 30.55 -17.15 0.91
N VAL A 327 30.18 -17.12 2.19
CA VAL A 327 30.93 -17.78 3.27
C VAL A 327 30.26 -19.09 3.67
N GLY A 328 30.93 -20.22 3.45
CA GLY A 328 30.41 -21.54 3.81
C GLY A 328 29.69 -22.25 2.65
N ASN A 329 28.95 -23.31 2.96
CA ASN A 329 28.17 -24.07 1.97
C ASN A 329 26.72 -23.58 1.84
N ALA A 330 26.23 -22.81 2.81
CA ALA A 330 24.94 -22.11 2.82
C ALA A 330 25.23 -20.73 3.46
N PRO A 331 25.33 -19.66 2.66
CA PRO A 331 25.50 -18.32 3.18
C PRO A 331 24.28 -17.89 4.00
N ALA A 332 24.49 -17.10 5.06
CA ALA A 332 23.41 -16.66 5.94
C ALA A 332 22.31 -15.86 5.22
N TRP A 333 22.66 -15.10 4.18
CA TRP A 333 21.69 -14.37 3.37
C TRP A 333 20.77 -15.28 2.54
N LEU A 334 21.14 -16.54 2.29
CA LEU A 334 20.32 -17.54 1.59
C LEU A 334 19.61 -18.51 2.56
N GLU A 335 19.81 -18.36 3.87
CA GLU A 335 19.07 -19.14 4.85
C GLU A 335 17.66 -18.55 4.99
N ASP A 336 16.71 -19.37 5.43
CA ASP A 336 15.40 -18.96 5.92
C ASP A 336 15.47 -19.06 7.46
N ALA A 337 15.55 -17.91 8.14
CA ALA A 337 15.82 -17.86 9.58
C ALA A 337 14.56 -18.06 10.44
N ASP A 338 13.37 -17.72 9.94
CA ASP A 338 12.12 -17.72 10.69
C ASP A 338 11.12 -18.79 10.23
N GLY A 339 11.41 -19.46 9.11
CA GLY A 339 10.76 -20.66 8.62
C GLY A 339 9.51 -20.39 7.79
N ASP A 340 9.44 -19.23 7.13
CA ASP A 340 8.32 -18.81 6.29
C ASP A 340 8.50 -19.15 4.81
N GLU A 341 9.60 -19.83 4.46
CA GLU A 341 9.97 -20.24 3.10
C GLU A 341 10.50 -19.08 2.22
N ILE A 342 10.74 -17.89 2.79
CA ILE A 342 11.39 -16.74 2.14
C ILE A 342 12.86 -16.65 2.59
N PRO A 343 13.83 -16.54 1.66
CA PRO A 343 15.23 -16.32 2.02
C PRO A 343 15.47 -14.99 2.74
N ASN A 344 16.40 -14.97 3.69
CA ASN A 344 16.78 -13.79 4.48
C ASN A 344 17.12 -12.52 3.68
N PHE A 345 17.49 -12.63 2.40
CA PHE A 345 17.81 -11.47 1.56
C PHE A 345 16.60 -10.84 0.86
N LEU A 346 15.49 -11.56 0.83
CA LEU A 346 14.17 -11.15 0.34
C LEU A 346 13.21 -10.83 1.50
N ASP A 347 13.55 -11.17 2.75
CA ASP A 347 12.70 -10.96 3.94
C ASP A 347 12.82 -9.53 4.53
N PRO A 348 11.78 -8.67 4.40
CA PRO A 348 11.80 -7.32 4.94
C PRO A 348 11.94 -7.32 6.47
N GLY A 349 13.00 -6.68 6.96
CA GLY A 349 13.32 -6.63 8.39
C GLY A 349 14.40 -7.64 8.82
N ASN A 350 14.85 -8.49 7.90
CA ASN A 350 16.08 -9.24 8.06
C ASN A 350 17.31 -8.33 7.95
N ALA A 351 18.43 -8.74 8.56
CA ALA A 351 19.68 -7.98 8.45
C ALA A 351 20.39 -8.16 7.09
N HIS A 352 19.93 -9.12 6.28
CA HIS A 352 20.45 -9.43 4.95
C HIS A 352 19.60 -8.87 3.81
N TYR A 353 18.42 -8.34 4.13
CA TYR A 353 17.60 -7.57 3.21
C TYR A 353 18.24 -6.20 2.97
N HIS A 354 18.43 -5.87 1.70
CA HIS A 354 19.13 -4.66 1.28
C HIS A 354 18.45 -4.09 0.03
N ASP A 355 17.60 -3.09 0.23
CA ASP A 355 17.24 -2.09 -0.76
C ASP A 355 17.78 -0.74 -0.25
N ASP A 356 18.88 -0.27 -0.85
CA ASP A 356 19.54 0.95 -0.41
C ASP A 356 18.96 2.23 -1.08
N ASN A 357 18.14 2.08 -2.12
CA ASN A 357 17.43 3.17 -2.82
C ASN A 357 15.97 3.31 -2.40
N ALA A 358 15.38 2.32 -1.75
CA ALA A 358 13.96 2.28 -1.40
C ALA A 358 13.06 2.38 -2.66
N ASN A 359 13.38 1.59 -3.69
CA ASN A 359 12.56 1.45 -4.90
C ASN A 359 11.92 0.06 -5.03
N GLY A 360 11.91 -0.73 -3.95
CA GLY A 360 11.26 -2.02 -3.89
C GLY A 360 12.11 -3.19 -4.39
N LEU A 361 13.16 -2.92 -5.19
CA LEU A 361 14.00 -3.98 -5.75
C LEU A 361 15.30 -4.19 -4.97
N VAL A 362 15.51 -5.40 -4.48
CA VAL A 362 16.71 -5.76 -3.70
C VAL A 362 18.02 -5.55 -4.49
N ASP A 363 19.04 -4.98 -3.83
CA ASP A 363 20.36 -4.57 -4.37
C ASP A 363 21.05 -5.64 -5.24
N ILE A 364 20.86 -6.94 -4.94
CA ILE A 364 21.47 -8.04 -5.72
C ILE A 364 20.85 -8.17 -7.12
N PHE A 365 19.62 -7.70 -7.30
CA PHE A 365 18.88 -7.71 -8.56
C PHE A 365 18.87 -6.35 -9.25
N ASP A 366 19.00 -5.25 -8.50
CA ASP A 366 19.00 -3.90 -9.06
C ASP A 366 20.25 -3.59 -9.91
N ALA A 367 20.05 -3.39 -11.22
CA ALA A 367 21.12 -3.01 -12.15
C ALA A 367 21.70 -1.61 -11.90
N ALA A 368 20.89 -0.65 -11.47
CA ALA A 368 21.32 0.70 -11.10
C ALA A 368 22.27 0.69 -9.89
N TYR A 369 22.12 -0.31 -9.02
CA TYR A 369 22.97 -0.54 -7.86
C TYR A 369 24.03 -1.64 -8.04
N GLY A 370 24.29 -2.07 -9.28
CA GLY A 370 25.36 -3.01 -9.60
C GLY A 370 25.03 -4.47 -9.33
N GLY A 371 23.76 -4.76 -9.04
CA GLY A 371 23.13 -6.06 -9.08
C GLY A 371 23.01 -6.62 -10.49
N THR A 372 22.29 -7.73 -10.58
CA THR A 372 22.02 -8.41 -11.84
C THR A 372 20.55 -8.77 -11.86
N PRO A 373 19.73 -8.19 -12.75
CA PRO A 373 18.30 -8.47 -12.82
C PRO A 373 18.02 -9.93 -13.20
N SER A 374 16.81 -10.38 -12.90
CA SER A 374 16.24 -11.60 -13.49
C SER A 374 16.40 -11.59 -15.02
N LYS A 375 16.70 -12.75 -15.60
CA LYS A 375 16.71 -12.88 -17.07
C LYS A 375 15.30 -13.18 -17.51
N ALA A 376 14.86 -12.50 -18.58
CA ALA A 376 13.51 -12.68 -19.11
C ALA A 376 13.12 -14.17 -19.27
N PRO A 377 11.86 -14.53 -18.98
CA PRO A 377 11.39 -15.91 -18.94
C PRO A 377 11.62 -16.64 -20.26
N ARG A 378 11.76 -17.97 -20.15
CA ARG A 378 12.08 -18.83 -21.29
C ARG A 378 10.97 -18.76 -22.32
N ARG A 379 11.33 -18.29 -23.52
CA ARG A 379 10.45 -18.33 -24.70
C ARG A 379 10.39 -19.76 -25.27
N ASP A 380 9.61 -20.66 -24.68
CA ASP A 380 9.35 -21.98 -25.29
C ASP A 380 8.29 -21.84 -26.41
N PRO A 381 8.62 -22.13 -27.68
CA PRO A 381 7.66 -22.05 -28.79
C PRO A 381 6.52 -23.09 -28.72
N ALA A 382 6.60 -24.07 -27.80
CA ALA A 382 5.63 -25.14 -27.61
C ALA A 382 4.69 -24.94 -26.40
N GLN A 383 4.96 -23.94 -25.54
CA GLN A 383 4.11 -23.55 -24.41
C GLN A 383 3.49 -22.17 -24.68
N ALA A 384 2.27 -21.96 -24.18
CA ALA A 384 1.51 -20.74 -24.41
C ALA A 384 1.78 -19.66 -23.36
N ASP A 385 2.61 -19.97 -22.35
CA ASP A 385 2.75 -19.19 -21.14
C ASP A 385 4.22 -19.01 -20.77
N ALA A 386 4.48 -17.98 -19.95
CA ALA A 386 5.79 -17.71 -19.38
C ALA A 386 6.31 -18.88 -18.59
N ASP A 387 7.47 -19.36 -19.01
CA ASP A 387 8.28 -20.24 -18.20
C ASP A 387 9.21 -19.35 -17.37
N PHE A 388 8.63 -18.79 -16.30
CA PHE A 388 9.25 -18.80 -14.96
C PHE A 388 9.01 -20.16 -14.28
N ARG A 389 8.66 -21.20 -15.06
CA ARG A 389 7.76 -22.29 -14.66
C ARG A 389 8.25 -23.60 -15.24
N PHE A 390 9.16 -24.26 -14.55
CA PHE A 390 9.54 -25.61 -14.93
C PHE A 390 8.42 -26.59 -14.60
N VAL A 391 7.48 -26.79 -15.53
CA VAL A 391 6.66 -28.00 -15.50
C VAL A 391 7.47 -29.18 -16.07
N PRO A 392 7.81 -30.25 -15.32
CA PRO A 392 8.13 -31.54 -15.94
C PRO A 392 6.87 -32.21 -16.48
N GLN A 393 6.17 -31.58 -17.44
CA GLN A 393 4.97 -32.08 -18.12
C GLN A 393 3.76 -32.40 -17.21
N PRO A 394 2.53 -32.33 -17.73
CA PRO A 394 1.37 -31.96 -16.92
C PRO A 394 0.67 -33.15 -16.27
N VAL A 395 0.12 -32.95 -15.07
CA VAL A 395 -1.20 -33.51 -14.77
C VAL A 395 -2.24 -32.50 -15.24
N LYS A 396 -2.56 -32.53 -16.54
CA LYS A 396 -3.75 -31.84 -17.06
C LYS A 396 -4.98 -32.47 -16.40
N ILE A 397 -5.61 -31.80 -15.44
CA ILE A 397 -6.99 -32.13 -15.08
C ILE A 397 -7.89 -31.49 -16.14
N ALA A 398 -8.02 -32.16 -17.28
CA ALA A 398 -9.00 -31.78 -18.28
C ALA A 398 -10.42 -31.87 -17.68
N ALA A 399 -11.24 -30.84 -17.92
CA ALA A 399 -12.66 -30.80 -17.57
C ALA A 399 -13.37 -32.11 -17.98
N PRO A 400 -14.24 -32.70 -17.14
CA PRO A 400 -14.76 -34.03 -17.42
C PRO A 400 -15.91 -34.00 -18.45
N GLU A 401 -15.63 -34.42 -19.68
CA GLU A 401 -16.67 -34.97 -20.56
C GLU A 401 -17.00 -36.42 -20.17
N LYS A 402 -18.16 -36.56 -19.49
CA LYS A 402 -19.16 -37.64 -19.55
C LYS A 402 -18.71 -39.11 -19.83
N GLY A 403 -18.25 -39.81 -18.79
CA GLY A 403 -18.49 -41.26 -18.46
C GLY A 403 -18.06 -42.36 -19.48
N PRO A 404 -17.92 -43.66 -19.07
CA PRO A 404 -18.58 -44.33 -17.94
C PRO A 404 -17.62 -44.99 -16.91
N ALA A 405 -18.18 -45.18 -15.71
CA ALA A 405 -17.59 -45.73 -14.48
C ALA A 405 -17.44 -47.29 -14.49
N PRO A 406 -17.02 -47.97 -13.38
CA PRO A 406 -16.19 -47.58 -12.21
C PRO A 406 -15.11 -48.63 -11.83
N ALA A 407 -14.19 -48.26 -10.92
CA ALA A 407 -13.94 -48.99 -9.67
C ALA A 407 -13.12 -48.07 -8.72
N ALA A 408 -13.74 -47.67 -7.61
CA ALA A 408 -13.20 -46.71 -6.65
C ALA A 408 -11.98 -47.22 -5.87
N PRO A 409 -11.08 -46.30 -5.46
CA PRO A 409 -10.39 -46.41 -4.19
C PRO A 409 -10.67 -45.20 -3.27
N ALA A 410 -10.70 -45.52 -1.98
CA ALA A 410 -10.58 -44.71 -0.77
C ALA A 410 -10.77 -43.16 -0.85
N PRO A 411 -11.72 -42.61 -0.08
CA PRO A 411 -11.27 -42.06 1.20
C PRO A 411 -10.52 -40.74 1.35
N LEU A 412 -10.38 -39.81 0.40
CA LEU A 412 -9.58 -38.59 0.64
C LEU A 412 -10.29 -37.66 1.66
N PRO A 413 -9.57 -37.21 2.72
CA PRO A 413 -10.15 -36.56 3.88
C PRO A 413 -10.88 -35.24 3.55
N VAL A 414 -11.71 -34.80 4.50
CA VAL A 414 -12.42 -33.51 4.45
C VAL A 414 -11.44 -32.38 4.24
N VAL A 415 -11.71 -31.57 3.22
CA VAL A 415 -10.90 -30.42 2.85
C VAL A 415 -11.59 -29.19 3.41
N LEU A 416 -11.03 -28.66 4.50
CA LEU A 416 -11.42 -27.37 5.08
C LEU A 416 -10.93 -26.30 4.09
N ILE A 417 -11.85 -25.49 3.55
CA ILE A 417 -11.51 -24.40 2.63
C ILE A 417 -10.93 -23.23 3.42
N ASP A 418 -11.59 -22.88 4.52
CA ASP A 418 -11.31 -21.66 5.24
C ASP A 418 -11.88 -21.77 6.65
N PHE A 419 -11.08 -21.39 7.66
CA PHE A 419 -11.51 -21.22 9.04
C PHE A 419 -11.09 -19.83 9.51
N GLN A 420 -12.10 -18.99 9.74
CA GLN A 420 -11.94 -17.61 10.18
C GLN A 420 -12.45 -17.47 11.61
N ALA A 421 -11.79 -16.61 12.37
CA ALA A 421 -12.24 -16.16 13.68
C ALA A 421 -11.95 -14.67 13.81
N HIS A 422 -12.97 -13.86 14.12
CA HIS A 422 -12.80 -12.42 14.32
C HIS A 422 -13.63 -11.92 15.50
N ALA A 423 -13.22 -10.78 16.06
CA ALA A 423 -13.96 -10.10 17.11
C ALA A 423 -15.16 -9.36 16.53
N ALA A 424 -16.34 -9.57 17.12
CA ALA A 424 -17.54 -8.79 16.85
C ALA A 424 -18.05 -8.18 18.18
N GLY A 425 -17.54 -6.98 18.49
CA GLY A 425 -17.76 -6.36 19.80
C GLY A 425 -17.07 -7.14 20.92
N ARG A 426 -17.84 -7.72 21.85
CA ARG A 426 -17.31 -8.57 22.93
C ARG A 426 -17.37 -10.06 22.63
N ASP A 427 -17.86 -10.44 21.45
CA ASP A 427 -18.02 -11.83 21.06
C ASP A 427 -16.95 -12.19 20.03
N ALA A 428 -16.56 -13.47 19.96
CA ALA A 428 -15.82 -13.99 18.82
C ALA A 428 -16.82 -14.67 17.87
N LEU A 429 -16.76 -14.31 16.59
CA LEU A 429 -17.48 -14.98 15.52
C LEU A 429 -16.50 -15.86 14.77
N LEU A 430 -16.82 -17.15 14.72
CA LEU A 430 -16.07 -18.15 14.00
C LEU A 430 -16.92 -18.60 12.81
N SER A 431 -16.31 -18.68 11.65
CA SER A 431 -16.96 -19.20 10.44
C SER A 431 -15.99 -20.09 9.71
N TRP A 432 -16.48 -21.21 9.19
CA TRP A 432 -15.68 -22.07 8.34
C TRP A 432 -16.51 -22.70 7.24
N ALA A 433 -15.82 -23.11 6.19
CA ALA A 433 -16.41 -23.89 5.13
C ALA A 433 -15.55 -25.09 4.78
N THR A 434 -16.19 -26.18 4.38
CA THR A 434 -15.53 -27.36 3.81
C THR A 434 -15.91 -27.47 2.34
N ALA A 435 -14.94 -27.72 1.46
CA ALA A 435 -15.20 -27.97 0.04
C ALA A 435 -15.94 -29.28 -0.13
N GLN A 436 -15.49 -30.29 0.61
CA GLN A 436 -16.07 -31.59 0.71
C GLN A 436 -15.87 -32.14 2.11
N GLU A 437 -16.85 -32.87 2.61
CA GLU A 437 -16.77 -33.69 3.79
C GLU A 437 -16.86 -35.16 3.42
N GLN A 438 -16.20 -36.01 4.20
CA GLN A 438 -16.18 -37.44 4.02
C GLN A 438 -16.23 -38.05 5.40
N THR A 439 -17.34 -38.74 5.67
CA THR A 439 -17.61 -39.35 6.97
C THR A 439 -17.52 -38.38 8.16
N ASN A 440 -17.65 -37.06 7.96
CA ASN A 440 -17.54 -36.09 9.03
C ASN A 440 -18.73 -36.21 9.98
N ALA A 441 -18.48 -36.52 11.26
CA ALA A 441 -19.53 -36.57 12.25
C ALA A 441 -19.82 -35.18 12.83
N ARG A 442 -18.77 -34.40 13.13
CA ARG A 442 -18.89 -33.06 13.74
C ARG A 442 -17.57 -32.30 13.74
N PHE A 443 -17.70 -30.99 13.95
CA PHE A 443 -16.62 -30.11 14.41
C PHE A 443 -16.80 -29.79 15.88
N ASP A 444 -15.77 -30.08 16.67
CA ASP A 444 -15.61 -29.58 18.03
C ASP A 444 -14.86 -28.24 17.96
N VAL A 445 -15.50 -27.15 18.37
CA VAL A 445 -14.89 -25.81 18.42
C VAL A 445 -14.09 -25.71 19.71
N GLU A 446 -12.78 -25.53 19.59
CA GLU A 446 -11.87 -25.46 20.73
C GLU A 446 -11.33 -24.03 20.93
N ARG A 447 -11.24 -23.62 22.20
CA ARG A 447 -10.71 -22.32 22.63
C ARG A 447 -9.56 -22.48 23.62
N SER A 448 -8.53 -21.68 23.44
CA SER A 448 -7.42 -21.49 24.38
C SER A 448 -7.26 -20.00 24.74
N LEU A 449 -6.83 -19.72 25.98
CA LEU A 449 -6.49 -18.38 26.45
C LEU A 449 -4.96 -18.13 26.48
N ASP A 450 -4.16 -19.18 26.26
CA ASP A 450 -2.69 -19.15 26.34
C ASP A 450 -2.00 -19.72 25.08
N GLY A 451 -2.79 -20.12 24.08
CA GLY A 451 -2.33 -20.75 22.85
C GLY A 451 -1.87 -22.21 23.01
N GLN A 452 -1.91 -22.77 24.23
CA GLN A 452 -1.37 -24.10 24.55
C GLN A 452 -2.46 -25.07 24.98
N GLU A 453 -3.28 -24.70 25.98
CA GLU A 453 -4.36 -25.56 26.47
C GLU A 453 -5.70 -25.20 25.80
N PHE A 454 -6.19 -26.12 24.96
CA PHE A 454 -7.45 -25.97 24.23
C PHE A 454 -8.59 -26.73 24.89
N THR A 455 -9.74 -26.07 25.05
CA THR A 455 -10.96 -26.64 25.64
C THR A 455 -12.13 -26.55 24.65
N VAL A 456 -12.94 -27.61 24.55
CA VAL A 456 -14.12 -27.62 23.67
C VAL A 456 -15.20 -26.70 24.26
N ILE A 457 -15.61 -25.69 23.50
CA ILE A 457 -16.64 -24.72 23.91
C ILE A 457 -17.98 -24.91 23.18
N GLY A 458 -17.99 -25.71 22.12
CA GLY A 458 -19.21 -26.04 21.39
C GLY A 458 -18.97 -27.04 20.27
N GLN A 459 -20.07 -27.52 19.69
CA GLN A 459 -20.04 -28.50 18.61
C GLN A 459 -20.99 -28.07 17.47
N ARG A 460 -20.62 -28.41 16.24
CA ARG A 460 -21.49 -28.35 15.06
C ARG A 460 -21.47 -29.70 14.37
N LEU A 461 -22.65 -30.25 14.08
CA LEU A 461 -22.75 -31.51 13.35
C LEU A 461 -22.25 -31.31 11.93
N GLY A 462 -21.41 -32.24 11.47
CA GLY A 462 -21.02 -32.32 10.07
C GLY A 462 -22.16 -32.86 9.22
N SER A 463 -22.05 -32.68 7.92
CA SER A 463 -22.96 -33.19 6.90
C SER A 463 -22.59 -34.61 6.41
N GLY A 464 -21.68 -35.31 7.11
CA GLY A 464 -21.31 -36.69 6.80
C GLY A 464 -20.36 -36.77 5.60
N THR A 465 -20.79 -37.45 4.54
CA THR A 465 -20.06 -37.49 3.26
C THR A 465 -20.80 -36.63 2.24
N THR A 466 -20.22 -35.50 1.87
CA THR A 466 -20.75 -34.57 0.88
C THR A 466 -19.62 -33.94 0.08
N THR A 467 -19.78 -33.80 -1.23
CA THR A 467 -18.83 -33.06 -2.07
C THR A 467 -19.32 -31.64 -2.38
N GLN A 468 -20.37 -31.20 -1.71
CA GLN A 468 -20.89 -29.84 -1.82
C GLN A 468 -20.38 -29.00 -0.67
N ARG A 469 -19.95 -27.77 -1.00
CA ARG A 469 -19.51 -26.80 -0.01
C ARG A 469 -20.52 -26.68 1.13
N GLN A 470 -20.06 -26.91 2.35
CA GLN A 470 -20.84 -26.66 3.56
C GLN A 470 -20.24 -25.47 4.28
N ALA A 471 -21.10 -24.63 4.85
CA ALA A 471 -20.68 -23.47 5.63
C ALA A 471 -21.27 -23.59 7.04
N TYR A 472 -20.47 -23.26 8.02
CA TYR A 472 -20.78 -23.37 9.44
C TYR A 472 -20.37 -22.10 10.17
N ASP A 473 -21.08 -21.79 11.24
CA ASP A 473 -20.78 -20.67 12.13
C ASP A 473 -20.87 -21.06 13.60
N PHE A 474 -20.05 -20.41 14.41
CA PHE A 474 -20.08 -20.49 15.86
C PHE A 474 -19.81 -19.13 16.50
N ARG A 475 -20.55 -18.81 17.55
CA ARG A 475 -20.42 -17.54 18.29
C ARG A 475 -20.05 -17.82 19.73
N ASP A 476 -18.83 -17.42 20.12
CA ASP A 476 -18.39 -17.43 21.51
C ASP A 476 -18.73 -16.08 22.17
N LYS A 477 -19.78 -16.09 23.00
CA LYS A 477 -20.39 -14.87 23.51
C LYS A 477 -19.60 -14.30 24.69
N ASN A 478 -19.37 -12.99 24.64
CA ASN A 478 -18.79 -12.17 25.70
C ASN A 478 -17.38 -12.62 26.12
N VAL A 479 -16.64 -13.27 25.24
CA VAL A 479 -15.27 -13.72 25.47
C VAL A 479 -14.29 -12.54 25.57
N GLY A 480 -14.56 -11.45 24.83
CA GLY A 480 -13.86 -10.17 24.91
C GLY A 480 -14.18 -9.33 26.16
N ALA A 481 -14.83 -9.91 27.18
CA ALA A 481 -15.04 -9.24 28.46
C ALA A 481 -13.71 -8.97 29.20
N THR A 482 -12.68 -9.77 28.93
CA THR A 482 -11.32 -9.55 29.40
C THR A 482 -10.44 -9.24 28.19
N PRO A 483 -9.75 -8.09 28.14
CA PRO A 483 -8.81 -7.80 27.06
C PRO A 483 -7.69 -8.85 26.99
N GLY A 484 -7.29 -9.18 25.77
CA GLY A 484 -6.29 -10.21 25.49
C GLY A 484 -6.58 -10.95 24.20
N THR A 485 -5.64 -11.79 23.79
CA THR A 485 -5.79 -12.67 22.63
C THR A 485 -6.39 -14.00 23.06
N VAL A 486 -7.37 -14.46 22.29
CA VAL A 486 -8.04 -15.75 22.49
C VAL A 486 -7.84 -16.57 21.23
N TYR A 487 -7.39 -17.80 21.38
CA TYR A 487 -7.04 -18.67 20.26
C TYR A 487 -8.15 -19.68 20.02
N TYR A 488 -8.53 -19.86 18.76
CA TYR A 488 -9.55 -20.83 18.36
C TYR A 488 -8.99 -21.81 17.34
N ARG A 489 -9.46 -23.06 17.41
CA ARG A 489 -9.24 -24.04 16.35
C ARG A 489 -10.44 -24.96 16.24
N LEU A 490 -10.56 -25.63 15.10
CA LEU A 490 -11.55 -26.67 14.89
C LEU A 490 -10.88 -28.03 15.08
N ARG A 491 -11.54 -28.90 15.85
CA ARG A 491 -11.24 -30.32 15.90
C ARG A 491 -12.34 -31.07 15.18
N GLN A 492 -12.07 -31.45 13.94
CA GLN A 492 -12.97 -32.29 13.16
C GLN A 492 -12.91 -33.73 13.66
N VAL A 493 -14.08 -34.36 13.77
CA VAL A 493 -14.21 -35.75 14.20
C VAL A 493 -15.04 -36.50 13.17
N ASP A 494 -14.44 -37.52 12.55
CA ASP A 494 -15.11 -38.39 11.59
C ASP A 494 -15.96 -39.45 12.33
N THR A 495 -16.84 -40.16 11.61
CA THR A 495 -17.76 -41.18 12.18
C THR A 495 -17.05 -42.42 12.73
N ASP A 496 -15.77 -42.60 12.45
CA ASP A 496 -14.87 -43.61 13.02
C ASP A 496 -14.00 -43.05 14.17
N ASP A 497 -14.33 -41.86 14.66
CA ASP A 497 -13.62 -41.09 15.69
C ASP A 497 -12.20 -40.64 15.29
N LYS A 498 -11.83 -40.69 14.00
CA LYS A 498 -10.59 -40.07 13.52
C LYS A 498 -10.67 -38.54 13.67
N VAL A 499 -9.56 -37.94 14.07
CA VAL A 499 -9.47 -36.51 14.37
C VAL A 499 -8.50 -35.80 13.43
N THR A 500 -8.94 -34.65 12.92
CA THR A 500 -8.11 -33.69 12.18
C THR A 500 -8.26 -32.31 12.82
N LEU A 501 -7.16 -31.57 12.99
CA LEU A 501 -7.15 -30.22 13.55
C LEU A 501 -6.99 -29.20 12.42
N SER A 502 -7.69 -28.07 12.52
CA SER A 502 -7.38 -26.89 11.71
C SER A 502 -6.17 -26.15 12.26
N GLU A 503 -5.74 -25.15 11.51
CA GLU A 503 -4.94 -24.04 12.03
C GLU A 503 -5.57 -23.38 13.26
N VAL A 504 -4.74 -22.72 14.04
CA VAL A 504 -5.17 -21.91 15.18
C VAL A 504 -5.35 -20.47 14.71
N LYS A 505 -6.56 -19.92 14.85
CA LYS A 505 -6.82 -18.51 14.57
C LYS A 505 -6.87 -17.69 15.86
N PRO A 506 -6.02 -16.66 16.02
CA PRO A 506 -6.08 -15.75 17.15
C PRO A 506 -7.18 -14.68 16.95
N VAL A 507 -7.88 -14.34 18.02
CA VAL A 507 -8.81 -13.21 18.08
C VAL A 507 -8.36 -12.29 19.19
N THR A 508 -7.84 -11.12 18.82
CA THR A 508 -7.35 -10.13 19.78
C THR A 508 -8.46 -9.18 20.20
N PHE A 509 -8.84 -9.23 21.46
CA PHE A 509 -9.70 -8.24 22.08
C PHE A 509 -8.83 -7.14 22.66
N ILE A 510 -8.54 -6.13 21.84
CA ILE A 510 -7.92 -4.90 22.31
C ILE A 510 -8.89 -4.13 23.19
N THR A 511 -8.36 -3.40 24.16
CA THR A 511 -9.15 -2.39 24.87
C THR A 511 -9.51 -1.35 23.82
N GLN A 512 -10.75 -1.37 23.29
CA GLN A 512 -11.24 -0.26 22.46
C GLN A 512 -10.88 1.05 23.17
N PRO A 513 -10.49 2.13 22.45
CA PRO A 513 -10.58 3.46 23.05
C PRO A 513 -12.03 3.57 23.50
N ALA A 514 -12.20 3.58 24.81
CA ALA A 514 -13.49 3.66 25.44
C ALA A 514 -14.25 4.80 24.78
N ALA A 515 -15.52 4.54 24.42
CA ALA A 515 -16.46 5.56 24.00
C ALA A 515 -16.17 6.86 24.75
N LEU A 516 -15.94 7.96 24.01
CA LEU A 516 -15.69 9.28 24.61
C LEU A 516 -16.65 9.46 25.78
N LEU A 517 -16.12 9.43 27.01
CA LEU A 517 -16.98 9.57 28.18
C LEU A 517 -17.74 10.88 28.05
N THR A 518 -19.04 10.82 28.19
CA THR A 518 -19.88 12.03 28.22
C THR A 518 -20.29 12.31 29.66
N LEU A 519 -20.52 13.58 29.97
CA LEU A 519 -21.16 13.98 31.21
C LEU A 519 -22.42 14.80 30.93
N TYR A 520 -23.52 14.47 31.61
CA TYR A 520 -24.78 15.16 31.42
C TYR A 520 -25.63 15.19 32.70
N PRO A 521 -26.37 16.29 32.95
CA PRO A 521 -26.32 17.55 32.21
C PRO A 521 -25.00 18.31 32.46
N ASN A 522 -24.58 19.09 31.47
CA ASN A 522 -23.48 20.05 31.56
C ASN A 522 -23.89 21.31 30.77
N PRO A 523 -24.07 22.49 31.40
CA PRO A 523 -23.83 22.78 32.81
C PRO A 523 -24.72 22.02 33.81
N ALA A 524 -24.18 21.71 34.99
CA ALA A 524 -24.85 20.98 36.06
C ALA A 524 -25.38 21.91 37.16
N ASN A 525 -26.54 21.58 37.74
CA ASN A 525 -27.12 22.29 38.89
C ASN A 525 -26.92 21.51 40.19
N GLU A 526 -27.66 20.42 40.40
CA GLU A 526 -27.57 19.62 41.64
C GLU A 526 -26.74 18.34 41.47
N TYR A 527 -26.66 17.83 40.24
CA TYR A 527 -25.89 16.64 39.89
C TYR A 527 -25.49 16.66 38.41
N THR A 528 -24.48 15.85 38.08
CA THR A 528 -24.16 15.44 36.71
C THR A 528 -23.95 13.92 36.69
N THR A 529 -24.13 13.29 35.55
CA THR A 529 -23.93 11.85 35.35
C THR A 529 -22.77 11.67 34.39
N ILE A 530 -21.77 10.87 34.78
CA ILE A 530 -20.67 10.46 33.92
C ILE A 530 -21.06 9.11 33.32
N ASP A 531 -21.12 9.03 32.00
CA ASP A 531 -21.56 7.82 31.31
C ASP A 531 -20.42 6.81 31.14
N LEU A 532 -20.26 5.93 32.14
CA LEU A 532 -19.28 4.85 32.08
C LEU A 532 -19.84 3.60 31.39
N SER A 533 -21.04 3.65 30.79
CA SER A 533 -21.69 2.45 30.22
C SER A 533 -20.90 1.81 29.08
N GLY A 534 -20.14 2.62 28.34
CA GLY A 534 -19.20 2.17 27.32
C GLY A 534 -17.88 1.58 27.84
N LEU A 535 -17.59 1.69 29.14
CA LEU A 535 -16.35 1.18 29.72
C LEU A 535 -16.44 -0.32 30.11
N PRO A 536 -15.33 -1.08 30.02
CA PRO A 536 -15.23 -2.42 30.61
C PRO A 536 -15.62 -2.44 32.10
N GLN A 537 -16.23 -3.54 32.58
CA GLN A 537 -16.69 -3.68 33.98
C GLN A 537 -15.54 -3.91 34.97
N VAL A 538 -14.61 -2.96 35.02
CA VAL A 538 -13.48 -2.89 35.95
C VAL A 538 -13.58 -1.58 36.76
N SER A 539 -12.83 -1.46 37.85
CA SER A 539 -12.83 -0.24 38.66
C SER A 539 -12.08 0.90 37.98
N TYR A 540 -12.67 2.09 38.02
CA TYR A 540 -12.08 3.35 37.59
C TYR A 540 -12.07 4.34 38.76
N THR A 541 -10.96 5.05 38.89
CA THR A 541 -10.82 6.20 39.77
C THR A 541 -11.37 7.44 39.08
N ILE A 542 -12.26 8.16 39.78
CA ILE A 542 -12.83 9.44 39.32
C ILE A 542 -12.34 10.55 40.25
N GLU A 543 -11.54 11.48 39.73
CA GLU A 543 -10.96 12.61 40.46
C GLU A 543 -11.59 13.92 39.99
N ILE A 544 -11.93 14.81 40.91
CA ILE A 544 -12.50 16.13 40.60
C ILE A 544 -11.48 17.19 40.98
N HIS A 545 -11.11 18.05 40.03
CA HIS A 545 -10.16 19.14 40.22
C HIS A 545 -10.86 20.49 40.04
N GLY A 546 -10.54 21.44 40.91
CA GLY A 546 -10.91 22.84 40.72
C GLY A 546 -10.17 23.47 39.54
N ALA A 547 -10.58 24.68 39.12
CA ALA A 547 -9.91 25.44 38.06
C ALA A 547 -8.44 25.79 38.39
N ASP A 548 -8.07 25.75 39.67
CA ASP A 548 -6.70 25.92 40.18
C ASP A 548 -5.88 24.61 40.17
N GLY A 549 -6.43 23.51 39.64
CA GLY A 549 -5.79 22.20 39.55
C GLY A 549 -5.84 21.38 40.85
N ARG A 550 -6.33 21.94 41.96
CA ARG A 550 -6.41 21.25 43.26
C ARG A 550 -7.47 20.15 43.21
N MET A 551 -7.11 18.94 43.64
CA MET A 551 -8.06 17.84 43.79
C MET A 551 -9.03 18.12 44.95
N LEU A 552 -10.33 18.10 44.66
CA LEU A 552 -11.43 18.35 45.59
C LEU A 552 -12.07 17.07 46.11
N ALA A 553 -12.17 16.04 45.27
CA ALA A 553 -12.74 14.76 45.63
C ALA A 553 -12.22 13.63 44.75
N ARG A 554 -12.32 12.39 45.27
CA ARG A 554 -11.99 11.15 44.57
C ARG A 554 -13.04 10.08 44.86
N PHE A 555 -13.44 9.35 43.83
CA PHE A 555 -14.40 8.23 43.89
C PHE A 555 -13.84 7.02 43.14
N GLU A 556 -14.43 5.85 43.38
CA GLU A 556 -14.20 4.63 42.62
C GLU A 556 -15.54 4.15 42.07
N ALA A 557 -15.59 3.82 40.78
CA ALA A 557 -16.80 3.32 40.12
C ALA A 557 -16.45 2.23 39.11
N ALA A 558 -17.33 1.23 38.97
CA ALA A 558 -17.18 0.21 37.94
C ALA A 558 -17.66 0.74 36.58
N GLY A 559 -16.97 0.38 35.50
CA GLY A 559 -17.51 0.57 34.15
C GLY A 559 -18.75 -0.28 33.88
N GLY A 560 -19.47 0.04 32.81
CA GLY A 560 -20.71 -0.65 32.41
C GLY A 560 -21.99 -0.11 33.06
N ALA A 561 -21.90 0.93 33.90
CA ALA A 561 -23.05 1.65 34.44
C ALA A 561 -22.74 3.14 34.64
N PRO A 562 -23.72 4.05 34.45
CA PRO A 562 -23.51 5.48 34.65
C PRO A 562 -23.22 5.81 36.12
N PHE A 563 -22.28 6.73 36.36
CA PHE A 563 -21.93 7.23 37.69
C PHE A 563 -22.55 8.60 37.93
N ARG A 564 -23.44 8.70 38.93
CA ARG A 564 -24.07 9.97 39.30
C ARG A 564 -23.25 10.73 40.33
N LEU A 565 -22.73 11.89 39.94
CA LEU A 565 -21.99 12.80 40.79
C LEU A 565 -22.93 13.91 41.32
N THR A 566 -23.13 13.98 42.64
CA THR A 566 -23.79 15.13 43.27
C THR A 566 -22.89 16.36 43.21
N THR A 567 -23.38 17.44 42.62
CA THR A 567 -22.61 18.68 42.43
C THR A 567 -23.11 19.85 43.28
N ALA A 568 -24.20 19.67 44.04
CA ALA A 568 -24.82 20.70 44.86
C ALA A 568 -23.88 21.37 45.89
N THR A 569 -22.83 20.68 46.34
CA THR A 569 -21.87 21.19 47.33
C THR A 569 -20.67 21.92 46.72
N TYR A 570 -20.49 21.88 45.39
CA TYR A 570 -19.42 22.60 44.72
C TYR A 570 -19.85 24.04 44.38
N PRO A 571 -18.99 25.05 44.60
CA PRO A 571 -19.24 26.41 44.15
C PRO A 571 -19.49 26.50 42.63
N VAL A 572 -20.20 27.55 42.19
CA VAL A 572 -20.36 27.88 40.77
C VAL A 572 -18.99 28.08 40.13
N GLY A 573 -18.72 27.43 39.00
CA GLY A 573 -17.40 27.44 38.37
C GLY A 573 -17.15 26.29 37.40
N THR A 574 -15.94 26.23 36.84
CA THR A 574 -15.48 25.15 35.97
C THR A 574 -14.60 24.17 36.74
N TYR A 575 -14.82 22.88 36.51
CA TYR A 575 -14.09 21.78 37.13
C TYR A 575 -13.59 20.82 36.06
N MET A 576 -12.46 20.17 36.32
CA MET A 576 -11.94 19.08 35.48
C MET A 576 -12.16 17.76 36.20
N ILE A 577 -12.81 16.81 35.54
CA ILE A 577 -13.03 15.46 36.04
C ILE A 577 -12.10 14.52 35.30
N ARG A 578 -11.26 13.80 36.03
CA ARG A 578 -10.40 12.75 35.49
C ARG A 578 -11.00 11.39 35.80
N VAL A 579 -11.16 10.55 34.80
CA VAL A 579 -11.58 9.15 34.94
C VAL A 579 -10.43 8.28 34.47
N ALA A 580 -9.88 7.41 35.33
CA ALA A 580 -8.72 6.62 34.97
C ALA A 580 -8.65 5.25 35.66
N ASN A 581 -7.96 4.31 35.03
CA ASN A 581 -7.42 3.08 35.62
C ASN A 581 -5.98 2.87 35.10
N ARG A 582 -5.40 1.67 35.23
CA ARG A 582 -4.03 1.40 34.74
C ARG A 582 -3.84 1.57 33.24
N ASN A 583 -4.87 1.33 32.44
CA ASN A 583 -4.80 1.24 30.97
C ASN A 583 -5.70 2.28 30.26
N PHE A 584 -6.40 3.13 31.02
CA PHE A 584 -7.34 4.13 30.50
C PHE A 584 -7.23 5.41 31.31
N HIS A 585 -7.24 6.57 30.65
CA HIS A 585 -7.40 7.87 31.29
C HIS A 585 -8.15 8.83 30.37
N GLN A 586 -9.09 9.59 30.92
CA GLN A 586 -9.79 10.64 30.17
C GLN A 586 -10.11 11.83 31.09
N LEU A 587 -10.07 13.03 30.52
CA LEU A 587 -10.43 14.28 31.18
C LEU A 587 -11.74 14.84 30.62
N LEU A 588 -12.59 15.34 31.50
CA LEU A 588 -13.90 15.88 31.18
C LEU A 588 -14.10 17.24 31.84
N LYS A 589 -14.66 18.21 31.11
CA LYS A 589 -14.95 19.54 31.64
C LYS A 589 -16.37 19.62 32.19
N LEU A 590 -16.51 19.89 33.49
CA LEU A 590 -17.79 20.17 34.14
C LEU A 590 -17.96 21.67 34.38
N VAL A 591 -19.08 22.24 33.96
CA VAL A 591 -19.52 23.59 34.32
C VAL A 591 -20.62 23.48 35.37
N LYS A 592 -20.42 24.06 36.56
CA LYS A 592 -21.42 24.16 37.64
C LYS A 592 -22.06 25.54 37.59
N ASN A 593 -23.39 25.58 37.43
CA ASN A 593 -24.19 26.81 37.47
C ASN A 593 -24.75 27.13 38.85
#